data_AF-A0A0U2DDC6-F1
#
_entry.id   AF-A0A0U2DDC6-F1
#
_cell.length_a   1.000
_cell.length_b   1.000
_cell.length_c   1.000
_cell.angle_alpha   90.00
_cell.angle_beta   90.00
_cell.angle_gamma   90.00
#
_symmetry.space_group_name_H-M   'P 1'
#
loop_
_entity.id
_entity.type
_entity.pdbx_description
1 polymer ?
#
loop_
_entity_poly.entity_id
_entity_poly.type
_entity_poly.pdbx_seq_one_letter_code
_entity_poly.pdbx_strand_id
1 'polypeptide(L)'
;MRSKHFITIAAVAFSSIVCAQMPVPLLDNEPAAPNATLWAVAGPMLQAALECREDLPDHPATRALLPRKPAGEEQHYRLTPPNGFKVFGLPVAEIEVWVDDGNGELGHGYTSHIRGRTLAEVAKAAKLNKGKSFPNRKTSMGSLMADQPFGPESVQLTCTIDGSYAAHENEYREP
;
A
#
# COMPACT_ATOMS: atom_id res chain seq x y z
N MET A 1 -51.62 -62.74 -46.93
CA MET A 1 -50.89 -63.00 -48.19
C MET A 1 -49.47 -62.46 -48.07
N ARG A 2 -48.52 -63.26 -48.55
CA ARG A 2 -47.06 -63.09 -48.52
C ARG A 2 -46.65 -61.90 -49.41
N SER A 3 -45.74 -61.04 -49.00
CA SER A 3 -44.79 -60.43 -49.94
C SER A 3 -43.52 -59.97 -49.26
N LYS A 4 -42.43 -60.06 -50.02
CA LYS A 4 -41.03 -60.24 -49.63
C LYS A 4 -40.19 -59.07 -50.12
N HIS A 5 -39.30 -58.59 -49.23
CA HIS A 5 -38.00 -57.91 -49.47
C HIS A 5 -38.09 -56.58 -50.25
N PHE A 6 -37.32 -55.53 -49.93
CA PHE A 6 -35.89 -55.42 -50.22
C PHE A 6 -35.20 -54.45 -49.24
N ILE A 7 -33.98 -54.82 -48.89
CA ILE A 7 -33.01 -54.08 -48.06
C ILE A 7 -32.35 -53.03 -48.95
N THR A 8 -32.32 -51.77 -48.50
CA THR A 8 -31.41 -50.75 -49.03
C THR A 8 -30.59 -50.19 -47.87
N ILE A 9 -29.30 -50.51 -47.89
CA ILE A 9 -28.28 -50.02 -46.96
C ILE A 9 -27.84 -48.65 -47.46
N ALA A 10 -28.11 -47.59 -46.68
CA ALA A 10 -27.50 -46.28 -46.88
C ALA A 10 -26.45 -46.08 -45.77
N ALA A 11 -25.17 -46.20 -46.14
CA ALA A 11 -24.05 -45.86 -45.28
C ALA A 11 -23.97 -44.33 -45.16
N VAL A 12 -24.28 -43.80 -43.98
CA VAL A 12 -24.03 -42.39 -43.66
C VAL A 12 -22.75 -42.34 -42.83
N ALA A 13 -21.70 -41.80 -43.42
CA ALA A 13 -20.43 -41.56 -42.75
C ALA A 13 -20.61 -40.46 -41.69
N PHE A 14 -20.49 -40.83 -40.41
CA PHE A 14 -20.42 -39.90 -39.30
C PHE A 14 -18.98 -39.38 -39.18
N SER A 15 -18.73 -38.18 -39.69
CA SER A 15 -17.52 -37.43 -39.32
C SER A 15 -17.71 -36.85 -37.91
N SER A 16 -17.40 -37.63 -36.89
CA SER A 16 -17.25 -37.12 -35.52
C SER A 16 -15.99 -36.26 -35.45
N ILE A 17 -16.16 -34.94 -35.45
CA ILE A 17 -15.12 -33.99 -35.04
C ILE A 17 -14.95 -34.17 -33.53
N VAL A 18 -13.92 -34.89 -33.13
CA VAL A 18 -13.44 -34.88 -31.74
C VAL A 18 -12.71 -33.56 -31.56
N CYS A 19 -13.41 -32.54 -31.05
CA CYS A 19 -12.73 -31.38 -30.49
C CYS A 19 -11.91 -31.89 -29.29
N ALA A 20 -10.59 -31.91 -29.44
CA ALA A 20 -9.67 -32.10 -28.33
C ALA A 20 -9.90 -30.95 -27.34
N GLN A 21 -10.67 -31.23 -26.28
CA GLN A 21 -10.79 -30.34 -25.14
C GLN A 21 -9.52 -30.53 -24.31
N MET A 22 -8.50 -29.74 -24.65
CA MET A 22 -7.32 -29.58 -23.79
C MET A 22 -7.83 -28.95 -22.48
N PRO A 23 -7.65 -29.60 -21.31
CA PRO A 23 -7.96 -28.95 -20.03
C PRO A 23 -7.09 -27.70 -19.95
N VAL A 24 -7.74 -26.54 -20.00
CA VAL A 24 -7.08 -25.26 -19.72
C VAL A 24 -6.62 -25.36 -18.27
N PRO A 25 -5.31 -25.35 -17.97
CA PRO A 25 -4.89 -25.14 -16.60
C PRO A 25 -5.43 -23.76 -16.20
N LEU A 26 -6.38 -23.74 -15.28
CA LEU A 26 -6.68 -22.58 -14.45
C LEU A 26 -5.41 -22.28 -13.66
N LEU A 27 -4.46 -21.63 -14.33
CA LEU A 27 -3.45 -20.85 -13.66
C LEU A 27 -4.24 -19.79 -12.90
N ASP A 28 -4.25 -19.88 -11.58
CA ASP A 28 -4.51 -18.78 -10.65
C ASP A 28 -3.46 -17.67 -10.86
N ASN A 29 -3.36 -17.16 -12.09
CA ASN A 29 -2.67 -15.93 -12.41
C ASN A 29 -3.62 -14.79 -12.03
N GLU A 30 -3.81 -14.62 -10.72
CA GLU A 30 -4.02 -13.28 -10.22
C GLU A 30 -2.86 -12.45 -10.78
N PRO A 31 -3.10 -11.38 -11.56
CA PRO A 31 -2.01 -10.61 -12.13
C PRO A 31 -1.16 -10.13 -10.97
N ALA A 32 0.09 -10.60 -10.89
CA ALA A 32 1.05 -10.10 -9.92
C ALA A 32 0.96 -8.58 -9.96
N ALA A 33 0.63 -7.96 -8.82
CA ALA A 33 0.47 -6.51 -8.76
C ALA A 33 1.67 -5.86 -9.48
N PRO A 34 1.48 -4.90 -10.39
CA PRO A 34 2.54 -4.39 -11.24
C PRO A 34 3.58 -3.67 -10.38
N ASN A 35 4.58 -4.40 -9.84
CA ASN A 35 5.56 -4.02 -8.80
C ASN A 35 5.67 -5.04 -7.62
N ALA A 36 5.10 -6.24 -7.68
CA ALA A 36 5.11 -7.19 -6.55
C ALA A 36 6.53 -7.49 -6.03
N THR A 37 7.49 -7.73 -6.92
CA THR A 37 8.91 -7.92 -6.57
C THR A 37 9.52 -6.68 -5.91
N LEU A 38 9.07 -5.49 -6.31
CA LEU A 38 9.53 -4.22 -5.77
C LEU A 38 8.99 -4.00 -4.35
N TRP A 39 7.70 -4.28 -4.12
CA TRP A 39 7.08 -4.22 -2.80
C TRP A 39 7.59 -5.28 -1.83
N ALA A 40 8.01 -6.46 -2.32
CA ALA A 40 8.63 -7.46 -1.48
C ALA A 40 9.89 -6.92 -0.78
N VAL A 41 10.60 -5.98 -1.40
CA VAL A 41 11.81 -5.35 -0.86
C VAL A 41 11.52 -4.01 -0.17
N ALA A 42 10.79 -3.12 -0.84
CA ALA A 42 10.51 -1.77 -0.32
C ALA A 42 9.40 -1.74 0.73
N GLY A 43 8.49 -2.72 0.74
CA GLY A 43 7.35 -2.79 1.65
C GLY A 43 7.78 -2.77 3.13
N PRO A 44 8.68 -3.65 3.58
CA PRO A 44 9.17 -3.62 4.96
C PRO A 44 9.82 -2.28 5.36
N MET A 45 10.52 -1.61 4.43
CA MET A 45 11.13 -0.30 4.66
C MET A 45 10.06 0.79 4.83
N LEU A 46 9.08 0.84 3.92
CA LEU A 46 7.94 1.74 4.01
C LEU A 46 7.12 1.50 5.27
N GLN A 47 6.91 0.24 5.66
CA GLN A 47 6.24 -0.11 6.91
C GLN A 47 7.00 0.44 8.12
N ALA A 48 8.32 0.31 8.17
CA ALA A 48 9.12 0.84 9.28
C ALA A 48 9.04 2.38 9.38
N ALA A 49 9.04 3.07 8.24
CA ALA A 49 8.87 4.52 8.16
C ALA A 49 7.46 4.97 8.59
N LEU A 50 6.41 4.32 8.08
CA LEU A 50 5.03 4.58 8.46
C LEU A 50 4.75 4.28 9.94
N GLU A 51 5.45 3.29 10.51
CA GLU A 51 5.41 2.97 11.93
C GLU A 51 6.33 3.86 12.79
N CYS A 52 7.01 4.84 12.17
CA CYS A 52 7.87 5.80 12.84
C CYS A 52 9.01 5.14 13.63
N ARG A 53 9.51 4.00 13.14
CA ARG A 53 10.59 3.22 13.75
C ARG A 53 11.95 3.54 13.15
N GLU A 54 12.01 3.67 11.83
CA GLU A 54 13.22 3.94 11.05
C GLU A 54 12.87 4.91 9.92
N ASP A 55 13.82 5.74 9.51
CA ASP A 55 13.64 6.58 8.32
C ASP A 55 13.73 5.74 7.03
N LEU A 56 13.18 6.22 5.93
CA LEU A 56 13.17 5.49 4.67
C LEU A 56 14.58 5.51 4.04
N PRO A 57 15.24 4.36 3.87
CA PRO A 57 16.60 4.32 3.34
C PRO A 57 16.63 4.67 1.85
N ASP A 58 17.76 5.25 1.42
CA ASP A 58 18.06 5.48 0.01
C ASP A 58 18.43 4.17 -0.71
N HIS A 59 17.42 3.35 -0.97
CA HIS A 59 17.55 2.03 -1.57
C HIS A 59 17.03 2.04 -3.02
N PRO A 60 17.62 1.26 -3.96
CA PRO A 60 17.11 1.19 -5.34
C PRO A 60 15.60 0.89 -5.42
N ALA A 61 15.11 0.02 -4.54
CA ALA A 61 13.69 -0.34 -4.51
C ALA A 61 12.78 0.81 -4.04
N THR A 62 13.20 1.58 -3.04
CA THR A 62 12.44 2.74 -2.57
C THR A 62 12.49 3.87 -3.60
N ARG A 63 13.64 4.10 -4.24
CA ARG A 63 13.77 5.06 -5.36
C ARG A 63 12.90 4.71 -6.56
N ALA A 64 12.68 3.42 -6.85
CA ALA A 64 11.81 3.03 -7.95
C ALA A 64 10.32 3.25 -7.64
N LEU A 65 9.92 3.22 -6.36
CA LEU A 65 8.56 3.60 -5.92
C LEU A 65 8.41 5.12 -5.75
N LEU A 66 9.48 5.80 -5.34
CA LEU A 66 9.53 7.22 -4.99
C LEU A 66 10.65 7.88 -5.79
N PRO A 67 10.49 8.04 -7.12
CA PRO A 67 11.55 8.55 -7.99
C PRO A 67 11.81 10.02 -7.69
N ARG A 68 13.03 10.35 -7.24
CA ARG A 68 13.42 11.73 -6.91
C ARG A 68 13.10 12.69 -8.06
N LYS A 69 12.31 13.71 -7.76
CA LYS A 69 12.07 14.86 -8.63
C LYS A 69 13.26 15.84 -8.59
N PRO A 70 13.39 16.75 -9.57
CA PRO A 70 14.36 17.84 -9.54
C PRO A 70 14.33 18.65 -8.24
N ALA A 71 15.48 19.26 -7.89
CA ALA A 71 15.57 20.16 -6.74
C ALA A 71 14.59 21.34 -6.89
N GLY A 72 13.88 21.67 -5.80
CA GLY A 72 12.85 22.71 -5.78
C GLY A 72 11.45 22.25 -6.21
N GLU A 73 11.28 20.99 -6.63
CA GLU A 73 9.95 20.39 -6.81
C GLU A 73 9.48 19.65 -5.56
N GLU A 74 8.18 19.76 -5.26
CA GLU A 74 7.58 19.07 -4.13
C GLU A 74 7.64 17.54 -4.32
N GLN A 75 8.34 16.86 -3.41
CA GLN A 75 8.50 15.40 -3.43
C GLN A 75 7.34 14.72 -2.69
N HIS A 76 6.15 14.89 -3.24
CA HIS A 76 4.94 14.24 -2.75
C HIS A 76 4.56 13.04 -3.63
N TYR A 77 4.29 11.92 -2.98
CA TYR A 77 3.93 10.66 -3.64
C TYR A 77 2.73 10.01 -2.97
N ARG A 78 1.83 9.45 -3.78
CA ARG A 78 0.77 8.55 -3.33
C ARG A 78 0.97 7.17 -3.91
N LEU A 79 0.93 6.16 -3.05
CA LEU A 79 1.15 4.77 -3.39
C LEU A 79 -0.03 3.92 -2.91
N THR A 80 -0.52 3.03 -3.77
CA THR A 80 -1.44 1.98 -3.36
C THR A 80 -0.63 0.72 -3.05
N PRO A 81 -0.54 0.30 -1.77
CA PRO A 81 0.20 -0.90 -1.43
C PRO A 81 -0.53 -2.17 -1.90
N PRO A 82 0.19 -3.29 -2.05
CA PRO A 82 -0.43 -4.57 -2.38
C PRO A 82 -1.36 -5.04 -1.26
N ASN A 83 -2.32 -5.91 -1.63
CA ASN A 83 -3.24 -6.53 -0.68
C ASN A 83 -2.48 -7.17 0.49
N GLY A 84 -2.94 -6.89 1.71
CA GLY A 84 -2.35 -7.44 2.93
C GLY A 84 -1.20 -6.64 3.53
N PHE A 85 -0.76 -5.54 2.89
CA PHE A 85 0.15 -4.58 3.52
C PHE A 85 -0.49 -3.95 4.76
N LYS A 86 0.30 -3.85 5.84
CA LYS A 86 -0.18 -3.43 7.15
C LYS A 86 0.79 -2.49 7.83
N VAL A 87 0.25 -1.57 8.62
CA VAL A 87 0.98 -0.67 9.52
C VAL A 87 0.36 -0.83 10.90
N PHE A 88 1.17 -1.18 11.90
CA PHE A 88 0.70 -1.60 13.23
C PHE A 88 -0.35 -2.73 13.20
N GLY A 89 -0.26 -3.59 12.18
CA GLY A 89 -1.23 -4.69 11.97
C GLY A 89 -2.57 -4.25 11.36
N LEU A 90 -2.76 -2.96 11.08
CA LEU A 90 -3.96 -2.42 10.44
C LEU A 90 -3.81 -2.39 8.92
N PRO A 91 -4.87 -2.71 8.16
CA PRO A 91 -4.82 -2.66 6.70
C PRO A 91 -4.70 -1.21 6.22
N VAL A 92 -3.80 -0.98 5.26
CA VAL A 92 -3.57 0.34 4.67
C VAL A 92 -4.15 0.36 3.25
N ALA A 93 -4.97 1.37 2.96
CA ALA A 93 -5.58 1.53 1.65
C ALA A 93 -4.71 2.37 0.70
N GLU A 94 -3.99 3.34 1.24
CA GLU A 94 -3.12 4.25 0.50
C GLU A 94 -2.01 4.73 1.44
N ILE A 95 -0.85 5.01 0.86
CA ILE A 95 0.30 5.61 1.55
C ILE A 95 0.59 6.93 0.87
N GLU A 96 0.83 7.95 1.67
CA GLU A 96 1.31 9.24 1.21
C GLU A 96 2.69 9.50 1.80
N VAL A 97 3.65 9.86 0.95
CA VAL A 97 5.04 10.12 1.34
C VAL A 97 5.40 11.53 0.91
N TRP A 98 5.83 12.33 1.88
CA TRP A 98 6.39 13.65 1.67
C TRP A 98 7.88 13.61 2.02
N VAL A 99 8.72 13.84 1.03
CA VAL A 99 10.18 13.82 1.20
C VAL A 99 10.69 15.26 1.13
N ASP A 100 11.53 15.68 2.07
CA ASP A 100 12.34 16.87 1.89
C ASP A 100 13.19 16.78 0.61
N ASP A 101 13.55 17.94 0.06
CA ASP A 101 14.34 18.01 -1.17
C ASP A 101 15.80 17.53 -1.00
N GLY A 102 16.18 17.17 0.23
CA GLY A 102 17.47 16.58 0.60
C GLY A 102 18.37 17.53 1.38
N ASN A 103 17.94 18.77 1.66
CA ASN A 103 18.68 19.69 2.52
C ASN A 103 18.42 19.47 4.04
N GLY A 104 17.40 18.69 4.41
CA GLY A 104 17.07 18.37 5.81
C GLY A 104 16.35 19.49 6.55
N GLU A 105 15.95 20.55 5.85
CA GLU A 105 15.35 21.75 6.43
C GLU A 105 13.86 21.58 6.74
N LEU A 106 13.10 20.97 5.83
CA LEU A 106 11.64 20.88 5.94
C LEU A 106 11.18 19.63 6.69
N GLY A 107 12.03 18.61 6.76
CA GLY A 107 11.69 17.31 7.35
C GLY A 107 10.89 16.43 6.40
N HIS A 108 10.41 15.29 6.88
CA HIS A 108 9.75 14.29 6.03
C HIS A 108 8.52 13.71 6.73
N GLY A 109 7.53 13.30 5.93
CA GLY A 109 6.26 12.78 6.41
C GLY A 109 5.88 11.45 5.75
N TYR A 110 5.45 10.49 6.55
CA TYR A 110 4.94 9.20 6.08
C TYR A 110 3.53 9.00 6.63
N THR A 111 2.54 8.99 5.75
CA THR A 111 1.13 8.91 6.11
C THR A 111 0.50 7.62 5.60
N SER A 112 -0.16 6.89 6.50
CA SER A 112 -0.98 5.73 6.18
C SER A 112 -2.46 6.11 6.20
N HIS A 113 -3.18 5.85 5.12
CA HIS A 113 -4.62 6.01 5.06
C HIS A 113 -5.30 4.68 5.43
N ILE A 114 -5.94 4.67 6.60
CA ILE A 114 -6.61 3.50 7.17
C ILE A 114 -8.12 3.69 7.06
N ARG A 115 -8.77 2.83 6.27
CA ARG A 115 -10.22 2.87 6.03
C ARG A 115 -10.95 1.84 6.87
N GLY A 116 -12.22 2.12 7.19
CA GLY A 116 -13.09 1.20 7.94
C GLY A 116 -12.63 0.95 9.37
N ARG A 117 -11.85 1.88 9.93
CA ARG A 117 -11.39 1.89 11.33
C ARG A 117 -11.66 3.25 11.93
N THR A 118 -12.00 3.25 13.22
CA THR A 118 -12.18 4.46 14.00
C THR A 118 -10.84 5.00 14.48
N LEU A 119 -10.78 6.30 14.76
CA LEU A 119 -9.58 6.94 15.35
C LEU A 119 -9.13 6.23 16.64
N ALA A 120 -10.06 5.78 17.47
CA ALA A 120 -9.75 5.10 18.72
C ALA A 120 -9.08 3.72 18.49
N GLU A 121 -9.54 2.95 17.50
CA GLU A 121 -8.92 1.68 17.11
C GLU A 121 -7.50 1.90 16.59
N VAL A 122 -7.31 2.90 15.73
CA VAL A 122 -5.99 3.24 15.18
C VAL A 122 -5.04 3.71 16.29
N ALA A 123 -5.49 4.63 17.14
CA ALA A 123 -4.71 5.12 18.27
C ALA A 123 -4.30 3.99 19.23
N LYS A 124 -5.20 3.03 19.49
CA LYS A 124 -4.91 1.86 20.32
C LYS A 124 -3.84 0.96 19.68
N ALA A 125 -3.98 0.64 18.39
CA ALA A 125 -3.03 -0.22 17.68
C ALA A 125 -1.61 0.39 17.63
N ALA A 126 -1.53 1.70 17.34
CA ALA A 126 -0.27 2.45 17.32
C ALA A 126 0.25 2.81 18.73
N LYS A 127 -0.52 2.49 19.78
CA LYS A 127 -0.22 2.82 21.18
C LYS A 127 0.05 4.33 21.37
N LEU A 128 -0.83 5.16 20.82
CA LEU A 128 -0.77 6.62 20.94
C LEU A 128 -1.28 7.08 22.30
N ASN A 129 -0.73 8.18 22.80
CA ASN A 129 -1.24 8.84 24.00
C ASN A 129 -2.50 9.62 23.65
N LYS A 130 -3.34 9.89 24.67
CA LYS A 130 -4.43 10.85 24.54
C LYS A 130 -3.83 12.24 24.36
N GLY A 131 -3.98 12.83 23.17
CA GLY A 131 -3.57 14.21 22.92
C GLY A 131 -4.69 15.21 23.16
N LYS A 132 -4.34 16.50 23.25
CA LYS A 132 -5.30 17.61 23.45
C LYS A 132 -6.22 17.81 22.24
N SER A 133 -5.70 17.60 21.03
CA SER A 133 -6.43 17.76 19.76
C SER A 133 -6.49 16.44 18.98
N PHE A 134 -5.35 15.75 18.90
CA PHE A 134 -5.21 14.47 18.19
C PHE A 134 -4.38 13.49 19.02
N PRO A 135 -4.73 12.19 19.07
CA PRO A 135 -3.87 11.16 19.66
C PRO A 135 -2.49 11.17 19.02
N ASN A 136 -1.43 11.17 19.84
CA ASN A 136 -0.06 11.23 19.34
C ASN A 136 0.95 10.59 20.31
N ARG A 137 2.16 10.33 19.82
CA ARG A 137 3.31 9.89 20.62
C ARG A 137 4.61 10.23 19.91
N LYS A 138 5.58 10.79 20.66
CA LYS A 138 6.98 10.92 20.19
C LYS A 138 7.69 9.55 20.19
N THR A 139 8.44 9.28 19.13
CA THR A 139 9.35 8.13 19.01
C THR A 139 10.80 8.62 19.03
N SER A 140 11.77 7.72 18.97
CA SER A 140 13.17 8.09 18.79
C SER A 140 13.47 8.70 17.41
N MET A 141 12.53 8.59 16.49
CA MET A 141 12.69 8.93 15.08
C MET A 141 11.89 10.20 14.73
N GLY A 142 10.65 10.31 15.21
CA GLY A 142 9.78 11.45 14.93
C GLY A 142 8.57 11.51 15.84
N SER A 143 7.50 12.14 15.37
CA SER A 143 6.19 12.18 16.04
C SER A 143 5.19 11.36 15.26
N LEU A 144 4.52 10.41 15.91
CA LEU A 144 3.42 9.66 15.33
C LEU A 144 2.09 10.27 15.81
N MET A 145 1.20 10.61 14.88
CA MET A 145 -0.09 11.25 15.14
C MET A 145 -1.20 10.61 14.31
N ALA A 146 -2.40 10.51 14.86
CA ALA A 146 -3.58 10.07 14.13
C ALA A 146 -4.66 11.14 14.09
N ASP A 147 -5.24 11.39 12.91
CA ASP A 147 -6.33 12.33 12.70
C ASP A 147 -7.37 11.79 11.70
N GLN A 148 -8.41 12.58 11.42
CA GLN A 148 -9.55 12.19 10.57
C GLN A 148 -10.03 13.33 9.66
N PRO A 149 -9.19 13.82 8.74
CA PRO A 149 -9.49 15.02 7.96
C PRO A 149 -10.65 14.84 6.97
N PHE A 150 -10.95 13.60 6.58
CA PHE A 150 -11.98 13.27 5.58
C PHE A 150 -13.20 12.55 6.17
N GLY A 151 -13.36 12.54 7.49
CA GLY A 151 -14.52 11.96 8.17
C GLY A 151 -14.20 10.73 9.05
N PRO A 152 -15.21 10.19 9.75
CA PRO A 152 -15.05 9.29 10.89
C PRO A 152 -14.49 7.89 10.57
N GLU A 153 -14.44 7.49 9.30
CA GLU A 153 -13.90 6.20 8.85
C GLU A 153 -12.65 6.33 7.98
N SER A 154 -12.15 7.56 7.79
CA SER A 154 -10.93 7.85 7.04
C SER A 154 -9.88 8.39 8.00
N VAL A 155 -9.24 7.48 8.74
CA VAL A 155 -8.15 7.83 9.66
C VAL A 155 -6.86 7.95 8.87
N GLN A 156 -6.10 9.01 9.11
CA GLN A 156 -4.70 9.07 8.70
C GLN A 156 -3.83 8.83 9.93
N LEU A 157 -2.76 8.06 9.74
CA LEU A 157 -1.71 7.87 10.72
C LEU A 157 -0.41 8.35 10.12
N THR A 158 0.11 9.45 10.66
CA THR A 158 1.26 10.16 10.10
C THR A 158 2.42 10.08 11.06
N CYS A 159 3.56 9.61 10.56
CA CYS A 159 4.85 9.83 11.17
C CYS A 159 5.49 11.08 10.56
N THR A 160 5.86 12.04 11.39
CA THR A 160 6.54 13.27 11.00
C THR A 160 7.92 13.30 11.61
N ILE A 161 8.93 13.49 10.76
CA ILE A 161 10.31 13.74 11.16
C ILE A 161 10.53 15.24 11.04
N ASP A 162 10.84 15.87 12.17
CA ASP A 162 11.08 17.31 12.21
C ASP A 162 12.38 17.63 11.45
N GLY A 163 12.32 18.56 10.50
CA GLY A 163 13.50 19.13 9.85
C GLY A 163 14.26 20.09 10.76
N SER A 164 15.41 20.58 10.30
CA SER A 164 16.25 21.50 11.08
C SER A 164 15.52 22.80 11.45
N TYR A 165 14.63 23.33 10.60
CA TYR A 165 13.84 24.54 10.94
C TYR A 165 12.98 24.34 12.19
N ALA A 166 12.24 23.23 12.26
CA ALA A 166 11.39 22.92 13.39
C ALA A 166 12.22 22.64 14.67
N ALA A 167 13.44 22.11 14.54
CA ALA A 167 14.35 21.95 15.67
C ALA A 167 14.79 23.30 16.25
N HIS A 168 15.12 24.27 15.39
CA HIS A 168 15.51 25.62 15.82
C HIS A 168 14.37 26.38 16.50
N GLU A 169 13.12 26.27 16.02
CA GLU A 169 11.99 26.95 16.67
C GLU A 169 11.68 26.41 18.08
N ASN A 170 11.91 25.11 18.31
CA ASN A 170 11.73 24.51 19.62
C ASN A 170 12.86 24.87 20.60
N GLU A 171 14.07 25.18 20.11
CA GLU A 171 15.19 25.65 20.93
C GLU A 171 14.93 27.05 21.52
N TYR A 172 14.22 27.92 20.80
CA TYR A 172 13.87 29.27 21.27
C TYR A 172 12.62 29.32 22.16
N ARG A 173 11.93 28.20 22.36
CA ARG A 173 10.76 28.14 23.23
C ARG A 173 11.23 27.87 24.66
N GLU A 174 11.51 28.94 25.41
CA GLU A 174 11.85 28.85 26.85
C GLU A 174 10.81 28.04 27.64
N PRO A 175 11.23 27.29 28.68
CA PRO A 175 10.42 26.30 29.39
C PRO A 175 9.20 26.83 30.13
#